data_AF-A0A957TIU2-F1
#
_entry.id   AF-A0A957TIU2-F1
#
_cell.length_a   1.000
_cell.length_b   1.000
_cell.length_c   1.000
_cell.angle_alpha   90.00
_cell.angle_beta   90.00
_cell.angle_gamma   90.00
#
_symmetry.space_group_name_H-M   'P 1'
#
loop_
_entity.id
_entity.type
_entity.pdbx_description
1 polymer ?
#
loop_
_entity_poly.entity_id
_entity_poly.type
_entity_poly.pdbx_seq_one_letter_code
_entity_poly.pdbx_strand_id
1 'polypeptide(L)'
;MKTRFYERTAYQLSEQPIPNCFLKLDDYFDERLPIVQGYHPHPSVVLAESLCARFADVEMYAFLIEDARKRHGLEQGNDVKAAVLTRSFFVGYLGSARAFLDVAAVTLSTLYELPVTANERTFAHGNFWHQLVTAVPNVHRRYHTMRLFFNEVLRWCNETPYRVPPLYLSHEQFGPYSSREMHLRMLDEAPFDLTHIPADPIALKWVDPLHLHDRWKPQFLILCEKVCQDIAQRT
;
A
#
# COMPACT_ATOMS: atom_id res chain seq x y z
N MET A 1 -3.35 -30.88 -2.41
CA MET A 1 -3.09 -29.87 -3.46
C MET A 1 -2.65 -28.62 -2.72
N LYS A 2 -1.49 -28.06 -3.06
CA LYS A 2 -0.97 -26.89 -2.36
C LYS A 2 -1.88 -25.68 -2.60
N THR A 3 -2.13 -24.86 -1.58
CA THR A 3 -3.00 -23.67 -1.76
C THR A 3 -2.38 -22.66 -2.72
N ARG A 4 -1.08 -22.40 -2.58
CA ARG A 4 -0.25 -21.49 -3.39
C ARG A 4 -0.93 -20.17 -3.71
N PHE A 5 -1.57 -19.59 -2.69
CA PHE A 5 -2.41 -18.41 -2.91
C PHE A 5 -1.62 -17.22 -3.48
N TYR A 6 -0.31 -17.15 -3.20
CA TYR A 6 0.58 -16.12 -3.72
C TYR A 6 0.80 -16.22 -5.25
N GLU A 7 0.63 -17.39 -5.87
CA GLU A 7 0.76 -17.56 -7.33
C GLU A 7 -0.37 -16.85 -8.10
N ARG A 8 -1.50 -16.55 -7.45
CA ARG A 8 -2.64 -15.82 -8.05
C ARG A 8 -2.54 -14.30 -7.88
N THR A 9 -1.36 -13.78 -7.62
CA THR A 9 -1.12 -12.37 -7.32
C THR A 9 -0.13 -11.74 -8.29
N ALA A 10 0.06 -10.42 -8.17
CA ALA A 10 1.03 -9.69 -8.98
C ALA A 10 2.48 -10.20 -8.83
N TYR A 11 2.79 -10.98 -7.77
CA TYR A 11 4.09 -11.66 -7.64
C TYR A 11 4.39 -12.61 -8.80
N GLN A 12 3.38 -13.21 -9.44
CA GLN A 12 3.60 -14.06 -10.61
C GLN A 12 4.12 -13.27 -11.83
N LEU A 13 3.86 -11.97 -11.86
CA LEU A 13 4.20 -11.07 -12.95
C LEU A 13 5.48 -10.26 -12.68
N SER A 14 6.05 -10.38 -11.47
CA SER A 14 7.21 -9.58 -11.03
C SER A 14 8.36 -10.47 -10.60
N GLU A 15 9.60 -10.01 -10.76
CA GLU A 15 10.78 -10.66 -10.18
C GLU A 15 10.95 -10.35 -8.66
N GLN A 16 10.00 -9.65 -8.05
CA GLN A 16 10.05 -9.33 -6.63
C GLN A 16 9.89 -10.60 -5.79
N PRO A 17 10.72 -10.80 -4.75
CA PRO A 17 10.61 -11.96 -3.89
C PRO A 17 9.31 -11.90 -3.09
N ILE A 18 8.57 -13.01 -3.07
CA ILE A 18 7.39 -13.16 -2.23
C ILE A 18 7.82 -13.06 -0.76
N PRO A 19 7.16 -12.23 0.07
CA PRO A 19 7.45 -12.14 1.50
C PRO A 19 7.35 -13.50 2.20
N ASN A 20 8.36 -13.81 3.01
CA ASN A 20 8.49 -15.11 3.69
C ASN A 20 7.30 -15.44 4.60
N CYS A 21 6.59 -14.44 5.13
CA CYS A 21 5.38 -14.65 5.93
C CYS A 21 4.25 -15.33 5.13
N PHE A 22 4.14 -15.06 3.83
CA PHE A 22 3.13 -15.70 2.97
C PHE A 22 3.53 -17.14 2.63
N LEU A 23 4.82 -17.39 2.36
CA LEU A 23 5.32 -18.74 2.11
C LEU A 23 5.11 -19.65 3.33
N LYS A 24 5.48 -19.16 4.53
CA LYS A 24 5.25 -19.89 5.80
C LYS A 24 3.77 -20.13 6.08
N LEU A 25 2.90 -19.20 5.72
CA LEU A 25 1.47 -19.36 5.91
C LEU A 25 0.87 -20.38 4.93
N ASP A 26 1.36 -20.43 3.68
CA ASP A 26 1.00 -21.46 2.71
C ASP A 26 1.43 -22.85 3.19
N ASP A 27 2.67 -22.99 3.69
CA ASP A 27 3.14 -24.25 4.28
C ASP A 27 2.30 -24.66 5.50
N TYR A 28 1.91 -23.71 6.36
CA TYR A 28 1.01 -23.96 7.48
C TYR A 28 -0.36 -24.49 7.02
N PHE A 29 -0.91 -23.92 5.94
CA PHE A 29 -2.18 -24.40 5.36
C PHE A 29 -2.02 -25.80 4.75
N ASP A 30 -0.92 -26.07 4.05
CA ASP A 30 -0.63 -27.38 3.46
C ASP A 30 -0.56 -28.50 4.50
N GLU A 31 -0.02 -28.21 5.69
CA GLU A 31 0.08 -29.17 6.79
C GLU A 31 -1.24 -29.40 7.53
N ARG A 32 -2.05 -28.34 7.71
CA ARG A 32 -3.19 -28.36 8.65
C ARG A 32 -4.56 -28.43 8.00
N LEU A 33 -4.70 -27.92 6.79
CA LEU A 33 -5.98 -27.96 6.10
C LEU A 33 -6.07 -29.29 5.34
N PRO A 34 -7.10 -30.12 5.60
CA PRO A 34 -7.29 -31.35 4.83
C PRO A 34 -7.39 -30.99 3.34
N ILE A 35 -6.86 -31.86 2.46
CA ILE A 35 -6.89 -31.67 1.00
C ILE A 35 -8.33 -31.33 0.59
N VAL A 36 -8.58 -30.04 0.35
CA VAL A 36 -9.93 -29.55 0.07
C VAL A 36 -10.29 -30.00 -1.33
N GLN A 37 -10.93 -31.17 -1.44
CA GLN A 37 -11.68 -31.61 -2.61
C GLN A 37 -13.03 -30.88 -2.73
N GLY A 38 -13.28 -29.87 -1.87
CA GLY A 38 -14.50 -29.06 -1.89
C GLY A 38 -14.38 -27.86 -2.81
N TYR A 39 -15.48 -27.52 -3.49
CA TYR A 39 -15.62 -26.34 -4.36
C TYR A 39 -15.44 -24.97 -3.65
N HIS A 40 -15.17 -24.95 -2.34
CA HIS A 40 -15.06 -23.73 -1.54
C HIS A 40 -13.75 -23.70 -0.72
N PRO A 41 -12.89 -22.67 -0.90
CA PRO A 41 -11.67 -22.53 -0.12
C PRO A 41 -11.97 -22.21 1.36
N HIS A 42 -11.09 -22.64 2.26
CA HIS A 42 -11.19 -22.30 3.69
C HIS A 42 -11.13 -20.76 3.87
N PRO A 43 -11.96 -20.14 4.74
CA PRO A 43 -12.00 -18.68 4.90
C PRO A 43 -10.63 -18.04 5.16
N SER A 44 -9.77 -18.68 5.96
CA SER A 44 -8.41 -18.22 6.22
C SER A 44 -7.52 -18.12 4.98
N VAL A 45 -7.70 -19.04 4.01
CA VAL A 45 -6.97 -19.00 2.73
C VAL A 45 -7.43 -17.80 1.92
N VAL A 46 -8.73 -17.50 1.92
CA VAL A 46 -9.29 -16.31 1.25
C VAL A 46 -8.76 -15.01 1.86
N LEU A 47 -8.68 -14.94 3.20
CA LEU A 47 -8.10 -13.79 3.91
C LEU A 47 -6.61 -13.63 3.60
N ALA A 48 -5.85 -14.73 3.61
CA ALA A 48 -4.42 -14.74 3.28
C ALA A 48 -4.15 -14.31 1.83
N GLU A 49 -4.92 -14.85 0.89
CA GLU A 49 -4.84 -14.48 -0.53
C GLU A 49 -5.16 -13.01 -0.74
N SER A 50 -6.24 -12.51 -0.12
CA SER A 50 -6.62 -11.10 -0.24
C SER A 50 -5.53 -10.17 0.29
N LEU A 51 -4.93 -10.51 1.43
CA LEU A 51 -3.83 -9.74 2.03
C LEU A 51 -2.59 -9.76 1.13
N CYS A 52 -2.20 -10.95 0.66
CA CYS A 52 -1.06 -11.15 -0.24
C CYS A 52 -1.24 -10.41 -1.57
N ALA A 53 -2.42 -10.49 -2.18
CA ALA A 53 -2.74 -9.82 -3.43
C ALA A 53 -2.60 -8.30 -3.31
N ARG A 54 -3.14 -7.70 -2.25
CA ARG A 54 -3.03 -6.25 -2.05
C ARG A 54 -1.61 -5.79 -1.77
N PHE A 55 -0.80 -6.57 -1.05
CA PHE A 55 0.61 -6.22 -0.87
C PHE A 55 1.42 -6.40 -2.16
N ALA A 56 1.14 -7.45 -2.94
CA ALA A 56 1.74 -7.63 -4.27
C ALA A 56 1.42 -6.44 -5.20
N ASP A 57 0.20 -5.90 -5.15
CA ASP A 57 -0.18 -4.69 -5.89
C ASP A 57 0.64 -3.46 -5.46
N VAL A 58 0.92 -3.30 -4.16
CA VAL A 58 1.80 -2.23 -3.63
C VAL A 58 3.21 -2.33 -4.21
N GLU A 59 3.80 -3.52 -4.20
CA GLU A 59 5.15 -3.74 -4.73
C GLU A 59 5.19 -3.61 -6.27
N MET A 60 4.15 -4.08 -6.96
CA MET A 60 4.02 -3.93 -8.41
C MET A 60 4.00 -2.45 -8.82
N TYR A 61 3.19 -1.61 -8.17
CA TYR A 61 3.17 -0.18 -8.50
C TYR A 61 4.49 0.53 -8.16
N ALA A 62 5.17 0.14 -7.07
CA ALA A 62 6.49 0.68 -6.76
C ALA A 62 7.51 0.32 -7.85
N PHE A 63 7.49 -0.93 -8.31
CA PHE A 63 8.31 -1.39 -9.44
C PHE A 63 7.99 -0.62 -10.73
N LEU A 64 6.70 -0.43 -11.06
CA LEU A 64 6.30 0.33 -12.26
C LEU A 64 6.77 1.80 -12.22
N ILE A 65 6.78 2.43 -11.04
CA ILE A 65 7.33 3.77 -10.87
C ILE A 65 8.84 3.76 -11.12
N GLU A 66 9.57 2.80 -10.54
CA GLU A 66 11.01 2.67 -10.72
C GLU A 66 11.38 2.39 -12.20
N ASP A 67 10.66 1.49 -12.84
CA ASP A 67 10.85 1.10 -14.24
C ASP A 67 10.58 2.27 -15.20
N ALA A 68 9.48 3.01 -14.97
CA ALA A 68 9.16 4.22 -15.75
C ALA A 68 10.28 5.26 -15.68
N ARG A 69 10.97 5.35 -14.53
CA ARG A 69 12.11 6.26 -14.35
C ARG A 69 13.40 5.74 -14.99
N LYS A 70 13.65 4.43 -15.00
CA LYS A 70 14.85 3.86 -15.62
C LYS A 70 14.78 3.87 -17.15
N ARG A 71 13.67 3.40 -17.75
CA ARG A 71 13.55 3.21 -19.22
C ARG A 71 13.53 4.50 -20.01
N HIS A 72 13.00 5.57 -19.43
CA HIS A 72 12.77 6.84 -20.11
C HIS A 72 13.82 7.91 -19.75
N GLY A 73 15.04 7.50 -19.42
CA GLY A 73 16.14 8.43 -19.07
C GLY A 73 17.18 8.67 -20.17
N LEU A 74 17.09 7.97 -21.31
CA LEU A 74 18.16 7.90 -22.31
C LEU A 74 17.89 8.66 -23.61
N GLU A 75 16.65 9.10 -23.86
CA GLU A 75 16.25 9.74 -25.12
C GLU A 75 15.60 11.11 -24.89
N GLN A 76 15.82 12.04 -25.83
CA GLN A 76 15.26 13.39 -25.77
C GLN A 76 13.72 13.34 -25.83
N GLY A 77 13.03 13.96 -24.86
CA GLY A 77 11.56 13.99 -24.76
C GLY A 77 10.93 12.84 -23.95
N ASN A 78 11.71 11.83 -23.54
CA ASN A 78 11.21 10.74 -22.69
C ASN A 78 10.94 11.18 -21.23
N ASP A 79 11.47 12.33 -20.79
CA ASP A 79 11.27 12.85 -19.44
C ASP A 79 9.80 13.18 -19.13
N VAL A 80 9.09 13.77 -20.08
CA VAL A 80 7.65 14.07 -19.93
C VAL A 80 6.87 12.77 -19.80
N LYS A 81 7.21 11.75 -20.60
CA LYS A 81 6.58 10.43 -20.53
C LYS A 81 6.85 9.76 -19.17
N ALA A 82 8.08 9.82 -18.67
CA ALA A 82 8.44 9.31 -17.35
C ALA A 82 7.63 9.99 -16.24
N ALA A 83 7.42 11.31 -16.34
CA ALA A 83 6.65 12.08 -15.38
C ALA A 83 5.15 11.76 -15.42
N VAL A 84 4.56 11.62 -16.61
CA VAL A 84 3.17 11.17 -16.77
C VAL A 84 2.97 9.79 -16.14
N LEU A 85 3.84 8.83 -16.47
CA LEU A 85 3.77 7.47 -15.96
C LEU A 85 3.98 7.42 -14.44
N THR A 86 4.99 8.11 -13.91
CA THR A 86 5.27 8.17 -12.47
C THR A 86 4.07 8.71 -11.70
N ARG A 87 3.45 9.80 -12.16
CA ARG A 87 2.23 10.36 -11.52
C ARG A 87 1.06 9.39 -11.57
N SER A 88 0.83 8.75 -12.71
CA SER A 88 -0.29 7.83 -12.91
C SER A 88 -0.14 6.58 -12.04
N PHE A 89 1.06 5.99 -12.03
CA PHE A 89 1.38 4.84 -11.19
C PHE A 89 1.39 5.17 -9.70
N PHE A 90 1.75 6.39 -9.32
CA PHE A 90 1.70 6.81 -7.92
C PHE A 90 0.27 6.88 -7.37
N VAL A 91 -0.71 7.27 -8.17
CA VAL A 91 -2.14 7.17 -7.78
C VAL A 91 -2.52 5.70 -7.55
N GLY A 92 -2.10 4.79 -8.44
CA GLY A 92 -2.27 3.35 -8.27
C GLY A 92 -1.60 2.81 -7.01
N TYR A 93 -0.38 3.27 -6.71
CA TYR A 93 0.39 2.93 -5.51
C TYR A 93 -0.32 3.35 -4.22
N LEU A 94 -0.85 4.58 -4.16
CA LEU A 94 -1.61 5.05 -3.00
C LEU A 94 -2.93 4.28 -2.85
N GLY A 95 -3.60 3.96 -3.96
CA GLY A 95 -4.80 3.12 -3.97
C GLY A 95 -4.55 1.71 -3.45
N SER A 96 -3.47 1.05 -3.90
CA SER A 96 -3.11 -0.29 -3.43
C SER A 96 -2.66 -0.28 -1.97
N ALA A 97 -1.93 0.75 -1.53
CA ALA A 97 -1.55 0.93 -0.12
C ALA A 97 -2.78 1.06 0.79
N ARG A 98 -3.78 1.87 0.38
CA ARG A 98 -5.07 1.99 1.08
C ARG A 98 -5.78 0.64 1.14
N ALA A 99 -5.90 -0.03 0.00
CA ALA A 99 -6.58 -1.32 -0.10
C ALA A 99 -5.90 -2.40 0.76
N PHE A 100 -4.57 -2.39 0.85
CA PHE A 100 -3.81 -3.28 1.73
C PHE A 100 -4.14 -3.05 3.22
N LEU A 101 -4.17 -1.78 3.66
CA LEU A 101 -4.56 -1.44 5.04
C LEU A 101 -6.00 -1.82 5.35
N ASP A 102 -6.93 -1.59 4.42
CA ASP A 102 -8.34 -1.97 4.61
C ASP A 102 -8.50 -3.50 4.65
N VAL A 103 -7.82 -4.26 3.80
CA VAL A 103 -7.84 -5.74 3.87
C VAL A 103 -7.23 -6.27 5.17
N ALA A 104 -6.17 -5.65 5.69
CA ALA A 104 -5.63 -6.01 7.00
C ALA A 104 -6.66 -5.75 8.12
N ALA A 105 -7.35 -4.60 8.10
CA ALA A 105 -8.40 -4.29 9.08
C ALA A 105 -9.62 -5.22 8.95
N VAL A 106 -10.03 -5.56 7.72
CA VAL A 106 -11.10 -6.54 7.46
C VAL A 106 -10.72 -7.92 7.97
N THR A 107 -9.47 -8.36 7.71
CA THR A 107 -8.94 -9.63 8.20
C THR A 107 -9.01 -9.68 9.73
N LEU A 108 -8.51 -8.65 10.43
CA LEU A 108 -8.60 -8.59 11.90
C LEU A 108 -10.05 -8.57 12.40
N SER A 109 -10.91 -7.79 11.76
CA SER A 109 -12.33 -7.74 12.12
C SER A 109 -13.01 -9.10 11.99
N THR A 110 -12.61 -9.89 10.98
CA THR A 110 -13.16 -11.21 10.70
C THR A 110 -12.62 -12.26 11.65
N LEU A 111 -11.30 -12.32 11.86
CA LEU A 111 -10.63 -13.29 12.74
C LEU A 111 -11.02 -13.15 14.21
N TYR A 112 -11.37 -11.94 14.63
CA TYR A 112 -11.75 -11.63 16.01
C TYR A 112 -13.23 -11.29 16.17
N GLU A 113 -14.04 -11.52 15.13
CA GLU A 113 -15.50 -11.33 15.13
C GLU A 113 -15.93 -9.97 15.72
N LEU A 114 -15.22 -8.91 15.34
CA LEU A 114 -15.45 -7.59 15.89
C LEU A 114 -16.86 -7.08 15.49
N PRO A 115 -17.64 -6.51 16.43
CA PRO A 115 -18.98 -5.99 16.14
C PRO A 115 -18.90 -4.61 15.46
N VAL A 116 -18.34 -4.59 14.25
CA VAL A 116 -18.21 -3.40 13.39
C VAL A 116 -18.87 -3.64 12.04
N THR A 117 -19.51 -2.60 11.51
CA THR A 117 -20.11 -2.66 10.17
C THR A 117 -19.02 -2.70 9.09
N ALA A 118 -19.37 -3.11 7.86
CA ALA A 118 -18.39 -3.23 6.77
C ALA A 118 -17.62 -1.92 6.50
N ASN A 119 -18.29 -0.77 6.57
CA ASN A 119 -17.69 0.55 6.33
C ASN A 119 -16.74 0.99 7.45
N GLU A 120 -16.86 0.40 8.64
CA GLU A 120 -16.04 0.73 9.80
C GLU A 120 -14.79 -0.15 9.90
N ARG A 121 -14.64 -1.17 9.05
CA ARG A 121 -13.50 -2.10 9.02
C ARG A 121 -12.26 -1.47 8.40
N THR A 122 -11.77 -0.40 9.01
CA THR A 122 -10.60 0.34 8.55
C THR A 122 -9.84 0.92 9.74
N PHE A 123 -8.51 0.98 9.63
CA PHE A 123 -7.66 1.62 10.63
C PHE A 123 -7.93 3.13 10.78
N ALA A 124 -8.64 3.75 9.83
CA ALA A 124 -9.05 5.14 9.90
C ALA A 124 -10.17 5.40 10.94
N HIS A 125 -10.99 4.39 11.25
CA HIS A 125 -12.22 4.58 11.99
C HIS A 125 -12.02 4.36 13.49
N GLY A 126 -12.44 5.31 14.33
CA GLY A 126 -12.28 5.22 15.78
C GLY A 126 -13.02 4.01 16.39
N ASN A 127 -14.21 3.68 15.87
CA ASN A 127 -14.98 2.53 16.35
C ASN A 127 -14.23 1.20 16.16
N PHE A 128 -13.47 1.02 15.07
CA PHE A 128 -12.65 -0.18 14.87
C PHE A 128 -11.67 -0.39 16.03
N TRP A 129 -10.93 0.66 16.40
CA TRP A 129 -9.98 0.62 17.50
C TRP A 129 -10.66 0.37 18.85
N HIS A 130 -11.81 1.00 19.08
CA HIS A 130 -12.61 0.80 20.28
C HIS A 130 -13.09 -0.66 20.42
N GLN A 131 -13.61 -1.25 19.34
CA GLN A 131 -14.05 -2.65 19.36
C GLN A 131 -12.86 -3.60 19.52
N LEU A 132 -11.73 -3.33 18.85
CA LEU A 132 -10.53 -4.16 18.95
C LEU A 132 -9.94 -4.16 20.38
N VAL A 133 -9.88 -3.00 21.05
CA VAL A 133 -9.39 -2.95 22.45
C VAL A 133 -10.35 -3.60 23.43
N THR A 134 -11.65 -3.50 23.18
CA THR A 134 -12.69 -4.09 24.05
C THR A 134 -12.72 -5.60 23.92
N ALA A 135 -12.70 -6.13 22.70
CA ALA A 135 -12.78 -7.56 22.45
C ALA A 135 -11.43 -8.27 22.68
N VAL A 136 -10.31 -7.68 22.23
CA VAL A 136 -9.00 -8.36 22.24
C VAL A 136 -7.84 -7.39 22.55
N PRO A 137 -7.67 -6.95 23.82
CA PRO A 137 -6.71 -5.92 24.21
C PRO A 137 -5.26 -6.19 23.79
N ASN A 138 -4.83 -7.44 23.82
CA ASN A 138 -3.46 -7.83 23.43
C ASN A 138 -3.21 -7.62 21.94
N VAL A 139 -4.21 -7.90 21.10
CA VAL A 139 -4.16 -7.66 19.65
C VAL A 139 -4.12 -6.17 19.41
N HIS A 140 -5.02 -5.41 20.03
CA HIS A 140 -5.01 -3.95 19.97
C HIS A 140 -3.62 -3.36 20.26
N ARG A 141 -2.97 -3.76 21.37
CA ARG A 141 -1.63 -3.25 21.73
C ARG A 141 -0.59 -3.50 20.62
N ARG A 142 -0.60 -4.68 19.99
CA ARG A 142 0.35 -5.02 18.91
C ARG A 142 0.19 -4.12 17.69
N TYR A 143 -1.04 -3.82 17.27
CA TYR A 143 -1.31 -3.01 16.08
C TYR A 143 -1.33 -1.50 16.36
N HIS A 144 -1.69 -1.09 17.57
CA HIS A 144 -1.72 0.33 17.94
C HIS A 144 -0.34 0.99 17.87
N THR A 145 0.73 0.24 18.11
CA THR A 145 2.12 0.72 17.90
C THR A 145 2.40 1.18 16.46
N MET A 146 1.62 0.73 15.48
CA MET A 146 1.74 1.08 14.06
C MET A 146 0.80 2.24 13.65
N ARG A 147 0.07 2.84 14.61
CA ARG A 147 -0.96 3.85 14.31
C ARG A 147 -0.43 5.08 13.58
N LEU A 148 0.79 5.54 13.90
CA LEU A 148 1.41 6.66 13.20
C LEU A 148 1.63 6.35 11.72
N PHE A 149 2.11 5.13 11.43
CA PHE A 149 2.29 4.64 10.07
C PHE A 149 0.95 4.55 9.32
N PHE A 150 -0.08 3.97 9.92
CA PHE A 150 -1.41 3.91 9.30
C PHE A 150 -1.95 5.30 8.99
N ASN A 151 -1.90 6.22 9.95
CA ASN A 151 -2.37 7.58 9.76
C ASN A 151 -1.62 8.30 8.64
N GLU A 152 -0.31 8.09 8.52
CA GLU A 152 0.48 8.70 7.46
C GLU A 152 0.06 8.20 6.08
N VAL A 153 0.00 6.88 5.87
CA VAL A 153 -0.43 6.30 4.59
C VAL A 153 -1.84 6.78 4.23
N LEU A 154 -2.77 6.71 5.19
CA LEU A 154 -4.16 7.12 4.98
C LEU A 154 -4.29 8.60 4.65
N ARG A 155 -3.47 9.46 5.27
CA ARG A 155 -3.40 10.89 4.94
C ARG A 155 -2.99 11.07 3.48
N TRP A 156 -1.91 10.41 3.05
CA TRP A 156 -1.46 10.46 1.66
C TRP A 156 -2.53 10.00 0.67
N CYS A 157 -3.24 8.91 0.97
CA CYS A 157 -4.33 8.42 0.14
C CYS A 157 -5.50 9.42 0.03
N ASN A 158 -5.92 10.01 1.15
CA ASN A 158 -7.04 10.95 1.19
C ASN A 158 -6.71 12.29 0.51
N GLU A 159 -5.45 12.70 0.57
CA GLU A 159 -4.98 13.98 0.02
C GLU A 159 -4.40 13.85 -1.39
N THR A 160 -4.55 12.69 -2.04
CA THR A 160 -4.04 12.41 -3.40
C THR A 160 -4.34 13.53 -4.42
N PRO A 161 -5.57 14.10 -4.49
CA PRO A 161 -5.88 15.14 -5.47
C PRO A 161 -5.02 16.40 -5.31
N TYR A 162 -4.60 16.71 -4.09
CA TYR A 162 -3.78 17.89 -3.76
C TYR A 162 -2.28 17.58 -3.79
N ARG A 163 -1.90 16.29 -3.75
CA ARG A 163 -0.50 15.86 -3.68
C ARG A 163 0.12 15.50 -5.03
N VAL A 164 -0.70 15.29 -6.06
CA VAL A 164 -0.25 14.93 -7.42
C VAL A 164 -0.50 16.09 -8.40
N PRO A 165 0.29 17.19 -8.32
CA PRO A 165 0.02 18.42 -9.07
C PRO A 165 0.12 18.18 -10.59
N PRO A 166 -0.73 18.80 -11.42
CA PRO A 166 -0.59 18.81 -12.88
C PRO A 166 0.84 19.08 -13.36
N LEU A 167 1.30 18.40 -14.42
CA LEU A 167 2.67 18.57 -14.94
C LEU A 167 2.98 20.02 -15.31
N TYR A 168 1.99 20.74 -15.86
CA TYR A 168 2.14 22.16 -16.16
C TYR A 168 2.58 22.97 -14.94
N LEU A 169 1.98 22.73 -13.76
CA LEU A 169 2.36 23.41 -12.52
C LEU A 169 3.77 23.03 -12.07
N SER A 170 4.16 21.76 -12.23
CA SER A 170 5.54 21.32 -11.95
C SER A 170 6.56 21.98 -12.89
N HIS A 171 6.23 22.14 -14.17
CA HIS A 171 7.10 22.82 -15.15
C HIS A 171 7.23 24.32 -14.89
N GLU A 172 6.13 25.00 -14.54
CA GLU A 172 6.15 26.42 -14.12
C GLU A 172 6.99 26.62 -12.85
N GLN A 173 6.86 25.73 -11.86
CA GLN A 173 7.57 25.80 -10.58
C GLN A 173 9.09 25.70 -10.74
N PHE A 174 9.57 24.69 -11.46
CA PHE A 174 11.00 24.38 -11.52
C PHE A 174 11.69 25.04 -12.73
N GLY A 175 10.92 25.47 -13.73
CA GLY A 175 11.43 26.05 -14.97
C GLY A 175 11.98 25.02 -15.96
N PRO A 176 12.27 25.45 -17.21
CA PRO A 176 12.65 24.57 -18.32
C PRO A 176 14.05 23.94 -18.18
N TYR A 177 14.87 24.41 -17.24
CA TYR A 177 16.24 23.94 -17.02
C TYR A 177 16.39 23.08 -15.77
N SER A 178 15.30 22.75 -15.10
CA SER A 178 15.35 21.91 -13.90
C SER A 178 15.66 20.45 -14.21
N SER A 179 16.21 19.74 -13.23
CA SER A 179 16.55 18.34 -13.42
C SER A 179 15.30 17.49 -13.56
N ARG A 180 15.40 16.44 -14.37
CA ARG A 180 14.39 15.39 -14.53
C ARG A 180 13.80 14.92 -13.19
N GLU A 181 14.66 14.76 -12.19
CA GLU A 181 14.27 14.31 -10.84
C GLU A 181 13.27 15.26 -10.17
N MET A 182 13.34 16.57 -10.42
CA MET A 182 12.39 17.53 -9.83
C MET A 182 10.98 17.32 -10.38
N HIS A 183 10.85 17.02 -11.67
CA HIS A 183 9.56 16.78 -12.33
C HIS A 183 8.91 15.43 -11.96
N LEU A 184 9.62 14.56 -11.25
CA LEU A 184 9.14 13.24 -10.81
C LEU A 184 8.64 13.24 -9.36
N ARG A 185 8.73 14.38 -8.66
CA ARG A 185 8.34 14.53 -7.26
C ARG A 185 6.86 14.88 -7.10
N MET A 186 6.33 14.59 -5.92
CA MET A 186 4.97 14.88 -5.48
C MET A 186 4.99 15.94 -4.38
N LEU A 187 3.87 16.61 -4.18
CA LEU A 187 3.75 17.63 -3.15
C LEU A 187 3.61 16.98 -1.77
N ASP A 188 4.43 17.42 -0.81
CA ASP A 188 4.38 17.02 0.61
C ASP A 188 3.95 18.18 1.53
N GLU A 189 3.12 19.06 1.02
CA GLU A 189 2.48 20.12 1.79
C GLU A 189 1.09 19.65 2.28
N ALA A 190 0.52 20.36 3.25
CA ALA A 190 -0.85 20.15 3.75
C ALA A 190 -1.89 20.47 2.65
N PRO A 191 -3.22 20.59 2.87
CA PRO A 191 -4.16 20.87 1.78
C PRO A 191 -3.93 22.28 1.23
N PHE A 192 -2.94 22.39 0.35
CA PHE A 192 -2.54 23.57 -0.37
C PHE A 192 -3.37 23.61 -1.64
N ASP A 193 -3.99 24.75 -1.90
CA ASP A 193 -4.72 24.95 -3.14
C ASP A 193 -3.72 24.96 -4.30
N LEU A 194 -3.85 23.98 -5.20
CA LEU A 194 -2.97 23.82 -6.36
C LEU A 194 -2.91 25.09 -7.22
N THR A 195 -3.95 25.93 -7.19
CA THR A 195 -3.99 27.19 -7.94
C THR A 195 -3.02 28.25 -7.42
N HIS A 196 -2.58 28.16 -6.17
CA HIS A 196 -1.63 29.09 -5.57
C HIS A 196 -0.16 28.71 -5.77
N ILE A 197 0.13 27.54 -6.35
CA ILE A 197 1.51 27.07 -6.58
C ILE A 197 2.35 28.09 -7.38
N PRO A 198 1.83 28.71 -8.46
CA PRO A 198 2.62 29.68 -9.23
C PRO A 198 2.98 30.96 -8.46
N ALA A 199 2.28 31.27 -7.35
CA ALA A 199 2.46 32.51 -6.60
C ALA A 199 3.57 32.43 -5.53
N ASP A 200 3.95 31.23 -5.08
CA ASP A 200 5.02 31.04 -4.09
C ASP A 200 5.88 29.79 -4.40
N PRO A 201 6.85 29.92 -5.31
CA PRO A 201 7.63 28.78 -5.78
C PRO A 201 8.68 28.26 -4.77
N ILE A 202 8.91 28.95 -3.66
CA ILE A 202 10.02 28.65 -2.74
C ILE A 202 9.53 27.94 -1.46
N ALA A 203 8.25 28.07 -1.11
CA ALA A 203 7.70 27.52 0.13
C ALA A 203 7.37 26.02 0.10
N LEU A 204 7.20 25.40 -1.08
CA LEU A 204 6.62 24.06 -1.20
C LEU A 204 7.62 22.92 -1.01
N LYS A 205 7.27 21.95 -0.16
CA LYS A 205 8.01 20.68 -0.02
C LYS A 205 7.63 19.66 -1.08
N TRP A 206 8.65 19.06 -1.68
CA TRP A 206 8.52 18.03 -2.71
C TRP A 206 9.18 16.74 -2.24
N VAL A 207 8.49 15.61 -2.42
CA VAL A 207 8.97 14.29 -2.05
C VAL A 207 9.03 13.35 -3.24
N ASP A 208 9.99 12.45 -3.21
CA ASP A 208 10.04 11.34 -4.17
C ASP A 208 9.05 10.23 -3.75
N PRO A 209 8.10 9.82 -4.61
CA PRO A 209 7.29 8.62 -4.45
C PRO A 209 8.05 7.37 -3.96
N LEU A 210 9.25 7.10 -4.47
CA LEU A 210 10.02 5.91 -4.09
C LEU A 210 10.61 6.04 -2.68
N HIS A 211 10.95 7.25 -2.22
CA HIS A 211 11.35 7.46 -0.83
C HIS A 211 10.20 7.18 0.15
N LEU A 212 8.95 7.46 -0.25
CA LEU A 212 7.78 7.06 0.54
C LEU A 212 7.68 5.54 0.62
N HIS A 213 7.88 4.85 -0.51
CA HIS A 213 7.89 3.39 -0.56
C HIS A 213 8.98 2.79 0.33
N ASP A 214 10.22 3.24 0.21
CA ASP A 214 11.35 2.73 1.01
C ASP A 214 11.10 2.89 2.51
N ARG A 215 10.47 3.99 2.91
CA ARG A 215 10.09 4.26 4.30
C ARG A 215 8.93 3.38 4.78
N TRP A 216 7.93 3.13 3.94
CA TRP A 216 6.72 2.39 4.31
C TRP A 216 6.85 0.88 4.16
N LYS A 217 7.66 0.38 3.22
CA LYS A 217 7.84 -1.05 2.94
C LYS A 217 8.17 -1.87 4.19
N PRO A 218 9.10 -1.47 5.07
CA PRO A 218 9.36 -2.22 6.31
C PRO A 218 8.12 -2.33 7.20
N GLN A 219 7.31 -1.26 7.30
CA GLN A 219 6.09 -1.27 8.11
C GLN A 219 4.98 -2.11 7.47
N PHE A 220 4.87 -2.11 6.14
CA PHE A 220 3.97 -3.01 5.44
C PHE A 220 4.36 -4.48 5.67
N LEU A 221 5.64 -4.82 5.59
CA LEU A 221 6.12 -6.18 5.85
C LEU A 221 5.85 -6.62 7.29
N ILE A 222 6.09 -5.74 8.27
CA ILE A 222 5.72 -5.99 9.68
C ILE A 222 4.22 -6.22 9.82
N LEU A 223 3.38 -5.48 9.08
CA LEU A 223 1.95 -5.69 9.09
C LEU A 223 1.58 -7.07 8.50
N CYS A 224 2.16 -7.44 7.36
CA CYS A 224 1.99 -8.76 6.75
C CYS A 224 2.33 -9.87 7.75
N GLU A 225 3.50 -9.79 8.39
CA GLU A 225 3.93 -10.79 9.38
C GLU A 225 2.95 -10.93 10.54
N LYS A 226 2.51 -9.81 11.12
CA LYS A 226 1.55 -9.80 12.25
C LYS A 226 0.20 -10.40 11.84
N VAL A 227 -0.34 -10.00 10.69
CA VAL A 227 -1.65 -10.49 10.23
C VAL A 227 -1.56 -11.95 9.80
N CYS A 228 -0.50 -12.39 9.12
CA CYS A 228 -0.28 -13.80 8.78
C CYS A 228 -0.19 -14.68 10.04
N GLN A 229 0.48 -14.20 11.10
CA GLN A 229 0.51 -14.89 12.39
C GLN A 229 -0.90 -15.02 13.00
N ASP A 230 -1.69 -13.95 12.95
CA ASP A 230 -3.06 -13.97 13.47
C ASP A 230 -3.98 -14.89 12.66
N ILE A 231 -3.83 -14.93 11.32
CA ILE A 231 -4.52 -15.89 10.46
C ILE A 231 -4.16 -17.32 10.89
N ALA A 232 -2.88 -17.65 11.00
CA ALA A 232 -2.45 -18.99 11.40
C ALA A 232 -2.98 -19.39 12.78
N GLN A 233 -2.94 -18.49 13.77
CA GLN A 233 -3.42 -18.77 15.14
C GLN A 233 -4.93 -18.96 15.24
N ARG A 234 -5.69 -18.45 14.26
CA ARG A 234 -7.16 -18.48 14.22
C ARG A 234 -7.73 -19.43 13.16
N THR A 235 -6.85 -20.15 12.46
CA THR A 235 -7.18 -21.23 11.52
C THR A 235 -7.05 -22.57 12.21
#